data_AF-A0A1H4N0U0-F1
#
_entry.id   AF-A0A1H4N0U0-F1
#
_cell.length_a   1.000
_cell.length_b   1.000
_cell.length_c   1.000
_cell.angle_alpha   90.00
_cell.angle_beta   90.00
_cell.angle_gamma   90.00
#
_symmetry.space_group_name_H-M   'P 1'
#
loop_
_entity.id
_entity.type
_entity.pdbx_description
1 polymer ?
#
loop_
_entity_poly.entity_id
_entity_poly.type
_entity_poly.pdbx_seq_one_letter_code
_entity_poly.pdbx_strand_id
1 'polypeptide(L)' 'MATTCRTSDGDLLDTLCHQYYGHLNSSVEAVLDANQGLADEPQPFRAGVLIVLPELPSVPDAVVKLWD' A
#
# COMPACT_ATOMS: atom_id res chain seq x y z
N MET A 1 1.76 6.72 -13.73
CA MET A 1 3.18 6.88 -13.37
C MET A 1 3.36 6.46 -11.92
N ALA A 2 4.42 5.74 -11.57
CA ALA A 2 4.68 5.34 -10.19
C ALA A 2 5.05 6.57 -9.34
N THR A 3 4.46 6.68 -8.15
CA THR A 3 4.72 7.78 -7.21
C THR A 3 5.66 7.28 -6.12
N THR A 4 6.75 7.98 -5.84
CA THR A 4 7.63 7.62 -4.71
C THR A 4 7.25 8.46 -3.49
N CYS A 5 6.93 7.80 -2.38
CA CYS A 5 6.73 8.45 -1.10
C CYS A 5 7.91 8.18 -0.15
N ARG A 6 8.03 9.03 0.86
CA ARG A 6 9.04 8.90 1.91
C ARG A 6 8.32 8.75 3.25
N THR A 7 8.64 7.70 4.00
CA THR A 7 8.03 7.46 5.31
C THR A 7 8.50 8.45 6.36
N SER A 8 7.64 8.70 7.34
CA SER A 8 7.93 9.29 8.64
C SER A 8 8.08 8.19 9.69
N ASP A 9 8.57 8.56 10.88
CA ASP A 9 8.74 7.61 11.98
C ASP A 9 7.38 7.13 12.49
N GLY A 10 7.16 5.82 12.52
CA GLY A 10 5.89 5.24 12.94
C GLY A 10 4.90 4.96 11.80
N ASP A 11 5.26 5.23 10.55
CA ASP A 11 4.39 4.93 9.41
C ASP A 11 4.22 3.42 9.22
N LEU A 12 3.01 3.02 8.84
CA LEU A 12 2.64 1.64 8.52
C LEU A 12 2.30 1.52 7.04
N LEU A 13 2.67 0.38 6.44
CA LEU A 13 2.49 0.17 5.00
C LEU A 13 1.02 0.19 4.58
N ASP A 14 0.15 -0.48 5.33
CA ASP A 14 -1.29 -0.52 5.09
C ASP A 14 -1.91 0.88 5.18
N THR A 15 -1.51 1.66 6.17
CA THR A 15 -2.02 3.02 6.38
C THR A 15 -1.65 3.92 5.20
N LEU A 16 -0.40 3.84 4.73
CA LEU A 16 0.06 4.57 3.54
C LEU A 16 -0.69 4.14 2.28
N CYS A 17 -0.88 2.82 2.09
CA CYS A 17 -1.63 2.29 0.96
C CYS A 17 -3.09 2.77 0.99
N HIS A 18 -3.74 2.72 2.15
CA HIS A 18 -5.11 3.18 2.30
C HIS A 18 -5.25 4.69 2.08
N GLN A 19 -4.32 5.51 2.58
CA GLN A 19 -4.35 6.96 2.35
C GLN A 19 -4.15 7.33 0.87
N TYR A 20 -3.31 6.59 0.14
CA TYR A 20 -2.99 6.90 -1.25
C TYR A 20 -4.02 6.30 -2.23
N TYR A 21 -4.39 5.03 -2.07
CA TYR A 21 -5.31 4.33 -3.00
C TYR A 21 -6.78 4.37 -2.55
N GLY A 22 -7.06 4.71 -1.29
CA GLY A 22 -8.41 4.67 -0.71
C GLY A 22 -8.91 3.26 -0.39
N HIS A 23 -8.12 2.21 -0.65
CA HIS A 23 -8.45 0.83 -0.37
C HIS A 23 -7.20 -0.01 -0.10
N LEU A 24 -7.41 -1.19 0.49
CA LEU A 24 -6.36 -2.19 0.75
C LEU A 24 -6.40 -3.38 -0.22
N ASN A 25 -7.39 -3.44 -1.10
CA ASN A 25 -7.54 -4.56 -2.04
C ASN A 25 -6.35 -4.64 -2.99
N SER A 26 -5.51 -5.66 -2.83
CA SER A 26 -4.31 -5.94 -3.62
C SER A 26 -3.30 -4.79 -3.69
N SER A 27 -3.42 -3.78 -2.80
CA SER A 27 -2.54 -2.61 -2.84
C SER A 27 -1.23 -2.85 -2.10
N VAL A 28 -1.29 -3.50 -0.94
CA VAL A 28 -0.11 -3.81 -0.12
C VAL A 28 0.79 -4.81 -0.85
N GLU A 29 0.20 -5.85 -1.44
CA GLU A 29 0.92 -6.90 -2.17
C GLU A 29 1.61 -6.32 -3.42
N ALA A 30 0.92 -5.46 -4.16
CA ALA A 30 1.50 -4.79 -5.32
C ALA A 30 2.64 -3.83 -4.92
N VAL A 31 2.51 -3.13 -3.80
CA VAL A 31 3.60 -2.28 -3.27
C VAL A 31 4.79 -3.14 -2.83
N LEU A 32 4.57 -4.27 -2.15
CA LEU A 32 5.66 -5.16 -1.76
C LEU A 32 6.37 -5.79 -2.96
N ASP A 33 5.62 -6.18 -4.00
CA ASP A 33 6.19 -6.70 -5.25
C ASP A 33 7.07 -5.67 -5.95
N ALA A 34 6.61 -4.41 -5.99
CA ALA A 34 7.36 -3.30 -6.57
C ALA A 34 8.55 -2.82 -5.71
N ASN A 35 8.62 -3.19 -4.42
CA ASN A 35 9.66 -2.78 -3.48
C ASN A 35 10.33 -3.98 -2.81
N GLN A 36 11.16 -4.69 -3.58
CA GLN A 36 11.92 -5.83 -3.08
C GLN A 36 12.79 -5.43 -1.86
N GLY A 37 12.66 -6.19 -0.77
CA GLY A 37 13.34 -5.94 0.51
C GLY A 37 12.56 -5.03 1.48
N LEU A 38 11.45 -4.41 1.05
CA LEU A 38 10.62 -3.59 1.95
C LEU A 38 9.96 -4.44 3.04
N ALA A 39 9.64 -5.71 2.74
CA ALA A 39 9.06 -6.64 3.70
C ALA A 39 10.01 -7.05 4.84
N ASP A 40 11.33 -6.94 4.61
CA ASP A 40 12.35 -7.23 5.62
C ASP A 40 12.57 -6.05 6.58
N GLU A 41 12.15 -4.83 6.20
CA GLU A 41 12.21 -3.68 7.10
C GLU A 41 11.15 -3.82 8.21
N PRO A 42 11.54 -3.64 9.48
CA PRO A 42 10.62 -3.77 10.59
C PRO A 42 9.55 -2.68 10.52
N GLN A 43 8.30 -3.07 10.75
CA GLN A 43 7.18 -2.15 10.93
C GLN A 43 6.94 -1.92 12.44
N PRO A 44 6.62 -0.68 12.88
CA PRO A 44 6.45 0.55 12.08
C PRO A 44 7.75 1.04 11.45
N PHE A 45 7.64 1.64 10.25
CA PHE A 45 8.82 2.10 9.52
C PHE A 45 9.51 3.26 10.25
N ARG A 46 10.84 3.27 10.15
CA ARG A 46 11.66 4.45 10.48
C ARG A 46 11.39 5.57 9.48
N ALA A 47 11.64 6.81 9.89
CA ALA A 47 11.63 7.94 8.96
C ALA A 47 12.67 7.77 7.85
N GLY A 48 12.28 8.09 6.61
CA GLY A 48 13.19 8.14 5.47
C GLY A 48 13.26 6.89 4.59
N VAL A 49 12.41 5.89 4.82
CA VAL A 49 12.26 4.77 3.88
C VAL A 49 11.57 5.30 2.62
N LEU A 50 12.13 4.99 1.45
CA LEU A 50 11.55 5.35 0.17
C LEU A 50 10.72 4.17 -0.33
N ILE A 51 9.43 4.41 -0.58
CA ILE A 51 8.49 3.39 -1.05
C ILE A 51 7.95 3.84 -2.41
N VAL A 52 8.04 2.97 -3.40
CA VAL A 52 7.43 3.16 -4.71
C VAL A 52 5.99 2.68 -4.66
N LEU A 53 5.05 3.58 -4.88
CA LEU A 53 3.63 3.29 -5.01
C LEU A 53 3.31 3.07 -6.50
N PRO A 54 3.14 1.82 -6.97
CA PRO A 54 2.80 1.54 -8.35
C PRO A 54 1.37 1.98 -8.67
N GLU A 55 1.05 2.05 -9.96
CA GLU A 55 -0.32 2.30 -10.37
C GLU A 55 -1.13 1.02 -10.24
N LEU A 56 -2.21 1.03 -9.46
CA LEU A 56 -3.06 -0.13 -9.27
C LEU A 56 -4.21 -0.13 -10.27
N PRO A 57 -4.55 -1.29 -10.86
CA PRO A 57 -5.76 -1.41 -11.66
C PRO A 57 -6.97 -1.15 -10.76
N SER A 58 -7.91 -0.32 -11.24
CA SER A 58 -9.18 -0.11 -10.54
C SER A 58 -9.94 -1.44 -10.48
N VAL A 59 -10.09 -2.03 -9.30
CA VAL A 59 -10.92 -3.21 -9.11
C VAL A 59 -12.36 -2.74 -8.95
N PRO A 60 -13.31 -3.22 -9.76
CA PRO A 60 -14.71 -2.85 -9.60
C PRO A 60 -15.24 -3.34 -8.25
N ASP A 61 -16.02 -2.50 -7.56
CA ASP A 61 -16.74 -2.89 -6.35
C ASP A 61 -17.70 -4.04 -6.66
N ALA A 62 -17.34 -5.24 -6.20
CA ALA A 62 -18.22 -6.39 -6.26
C ALA A 62 -19.30 -6.23 -5.19
N VAL A 63 -20.51 -5.86 -5.61
CA VAL A 63 -21.66 -5.77 -4.70
C VAL A 63 -22.09 -7.20 -4.32
N VAL A 64 -21.88 -7.57 -3.05
CA VAL A 64 -22.34 -8.85 -2.50
C VAL A 64 -23.65 -8.61 -1.75
N LYS A 65 -24.73 -9.32 -2.12
CA LYS A 65 -25.97 -9.35 -1.34
C LYS A 65 -25.74 -10.27 -0.14
N LEU A 66 -25.68 -9.70 1.07
CA LEU A 66 -25.39 -10.48 2.29
C LEU A 66 -26.59 -11.32 2.74
N TRP A 67 -27.83 -10.84 2.53
CA TRP A 67 -29.09 -11.52 2.93
C TRP A 67 -30.24 -11.10 2.02
N ASP A 68 -31.30 -11.91 1.91
CA ASP A 68 -32.44 -11.67 1.01
C ASP A 68 -33.36 -10.51 1.43
#